data_AF-A0AAW9NEL7-F1
#
_entry.id   AF-A0AAW9NEL7-F1
#
_cell.length_a   1.000
_cell.length_b   1.000
_cell.length_c   1.000
_cell.angle_alpha   90.00
_cell.angle_beta   90.00
_cell.angle_gamma   90.00
#
_symmetry.space_group_name_H-M   'P 1'
#
loop_
_entity.id
_entity.type
_entity.pdbx_description
1 polymer ?
#
loop_
_entity_poly.entity_id
_entity_poly.type
_entity_poly.pdbx_seq_one_letter_code
_entity_poly.pdbx_strand_id
1 'polypeptide(L)'
;MLEREEKKKLEIYYAPFEYINERAKVVIVGITPGFHQMKKSFSTVINARGHLHSDEEILHEVKKNSSFEGTMRKNLVKMLDELGLHTYLNISSALDLFDEASHLVHTTSVLTYPVFYNGKNYSGTTPNIIKTELLKKNIMEGFAAEIGTIERPLIIPLGVNVSKVLNYLARQDYLDANNILLGFPHPSGGNGHRHKQFAANKEQMKMMLQHYFSKEMTMG
;
A
#
# COMPACT_ATOMS: atom_id res chain seq x y z
N MET A 1 10.20 13.51 -14.59
CA MET A 1 10.08 12.15 -15.15
C MET A 1 11.33 11.40 -14.72
N LEU A 2 11.18 10.18 -14.20
CA LEU A 2 12.31 9.35 -13.75
C LEU A 2 12.76 8.41 -14.87
N GLU A 3 11.82 7.62 -15.41
CA GLU A 3 12.11 6.61 -16.43
C GLU A 3 10.97 6.55 -17.45
N ARG A 4 11.30 6.12 -18.68
CA ARG A 4 10.33 5.95 -19.78
C ARG A 4 10.73 4.77 -20.65
N GLU A 5 9.77 3.91 -20.98
CA GLU A 5 9.95 2.81 -21.93
C GLU A 5 8.90 2.95 -23.06
N GLU A 6 9.28 3.63 -24.14
CA GLU A 6 8.35 4.01 -25.22
C GLU A 6 7.69 2.79 -25.90
N LYS A 7 8.45 1.73 -26.16
CA LYS A 7 7.93 0.49 -26.79
C LYS A 7 6.83 -0.16 -25.95
N LYS A 8 6.93 -0.07 -24.61
CA LYS A 8 5.91 -0.57 -23.68
C LYS A 8 4.93 0.50 -23.22
N LYS A 9 5.08 1.73 -23.72
CA LYS A 9 4.24 2.89 -23.40
C LYS A 9 4.18 3.17 -21.89
N LEU A 10 5.29 2.94 -21.19
CA LEU A 10 5.41 3.16 -19.76
C LEU A 10 6.13 4.48 -19.47
N GLU A 11 5.64 5.20 -18.47
CA GLU A 11 6.26 6.40 -17.93
C GLU A 11 6.21 6.36 -16.40
N ILE A 12 7.34 6.62 -15.75
CA ILE A 12 7.47 6.69 -14.30
C ILE A 12 7.85 8.13 -13.94
N TYR A 13 7.10 8.73 -13.02
CA TYR A 13 7.33 10.10 -12.57
C TYR A 13 7.67 10.11 -11.10
N TYR A 14 8.63 10.95 -10.71
CA TYR A 14 8.90 11.22 -9.31
C TYR A 14 7.66 11.80 -8.64
N ALA A 15 7.42 11.35 -7.41
CA ALA A 15 6.53 11.98 -6.45
C ALA A 15 7.05 11.65 -5.03
N PRO A 16 6.92 12.58 -4.07
CA PRO A 16 7.54 12.50 -2.74
C PRO A 16 6.85 11.49 -1.80
N PHE A 17 6.87 10.20 -2.16
CA PHE A 17 6.25 9.10 -1.42
C PHE A 17 7.27 8.24 -0.63
N GLU A 18 8.45 8.79 -0.33
CA GLU A 18 9.59 8.04 0.22
C GLU A 18 9.61 7.95 1.75
N TYR A 19 8.69 8.61 2.48
CA TYR A 19 8.60 8.43 3.93
C TYR A 19 8.31 6.96 4.28
N ILE A 20 9.03 6.43 5.28
CA ILE A 20 8.88 5.07 5.79
C ILE A 20 8.55 5.12 7.28
N ASN A 21 7.43 4.54 7.69
CA ASN A 21 7.15 4.30 9.10
C ASN A 21 7.67 2.91 9.51
N GLU A 22 8.93 2.84 9.94
CA GLU A 22 9.61 1.59 10.33
C GLU A 22 8.94 0.87 11.51
N ARG A 23 8.16 1.59 12.31
CA ARG A 23 7.45 1.05 13.48
C ARG A 23 6.01 0.63 13.18
N ALA A 24 5.60 0.64 11.92
CA ALA A 24 4.25 0.27 11.54
C ALA A 24 3.96 -1.20 11.83
N LYS A 25 2.82 -1.46 12.47
CA LYS A 25 2.29 -2.82 12.67
C LYS A 25 1.57 -3.34 11.44
N VAL A 26 0.99 -2.43 10.65
CA VAL A 26 0.23 -2.76 9.44
C VAL A 26 0.78 -2.00 8.25
N VAL A 27 1.01 -2.69 7.14
CA VAL A 27 1.40 -2.07 5.87
C VAL A 27 0.27 -2.25 4.86
N ILE A 28 -0.28 -1.16 4.35
CA ILE A 28 -1.32 -1.18 3.31
C ILE A 28 -0.66 -0.92 1.95
N VAL A 29 -0.76 -1.90 1.04
CA VAL A 29 0.01 -1.89 -0.21
C VAL A 29 -0.91 -1.73 -1.42
N GLY A 30 -0.77 -0.61 -2.14
CA GLY A 30 -1.38 -0.35 -3.43
C GLY A 30 -0.52 -0.82 -4.62
N ILE A 31 -0.97 -0.51 -5.83
CA ILE A 31 -0.23 -0.83 -7.07
C ILE A 31 0.84 0.25 -7.33
N THR A 32 0.39 1.49 -7.49
CA THR A 32 1.20 2.68 -7.77
C THR A 32 0.35 3.92 -7.44
N PRO A 33 0.94 5.05 -7.01
CA PRO A 33 0.18 6.29 -6.87
C PRO A 33 -0.43 6.75 -8.20
N GLY A 34 -1.72 7.10 -8.18
CA GLY A 34 -2.39 7.65 -9.36
C GLY A 34 -2.11 9.14 -9.58
N PHE A 35 -2.50 9.67 -10.74
CA PHE A 35 -2.34 11.09 -11.09
C PHE A 35 -2.85 12.07 -10.03
N HIS A 36 -4.00 11.78 -9.41
CA HIS A 36 -4.55 12.63 -8.36
C HIS A 36 -3.65 12.65 -7.11
N GLN A 37 -3.15 11.48 -6.69
CA GLN A 37 -2.23 11.35 -5.56
C GLN A 37 -0.90 12.05 -5.86
N MET A 38 -0.39 11.91 -7.09
CA MET A 38 0.79 12.64 -7.56
C MET A 38 0.59 14.16 -7.46
N LYS A 39 -0.53 14.72 -7.97
CA LYS A 39 -0.81 16.16 -7.83
C LYS A 39 -0.88 16.59 -6.37
N LYS A 40 -1.61 15.83 -5.55
CA LYS A 40 -1.80 16.11 -4.13
C LYS A 40 -0.47 16.13 -3.39
N SER A 41 0.42 15.20 -3.70
CA SER A 41 1.77 15.14 -3.09
C SER A 41 2.56 16.42 -3.34
N PHE A 42 2.57 16.95 -4.57
CA PHE A 42 3.23 18.23 -4.85
C PHE A 42 2.54 19.41 -4.19
N SER A 43 1.21 19.45 -4.19
CA SER A 43 0.47 20.51 -3.48
C SER A 43 0.79 20.50 -1.98
N THR A 44 0.90 19.32 -1.35
CA THR A 44 1.29 19.20 0.05
C THR A 44 2.70 19.73 0.29
N VAL A 45 3.69 19.35 -0.53
CA VAL A 45 5.06 19.89 -0.43
C VAL A 45 5.07 21.41 -0.56
N ILE A 46 4.36 21.97 -1.55
CA ILE A 46 4.31 23.42 -1.77
C ILE A 46 3.71 24.14 -0.57
N ASN A 47 2.62 23.62 0.00
CA ASN A 47 1.94 24.21 1.14
C ASN A 47 2.75 24.09 2.44
N ALA A 48 3.56 23.04 2.58
CA ALA A 48 4.41 22.83 3.74
C ALA A 48 5.64 23.78 3.77
N ARG A 49 6.00 24.39 2.63
CA ARG A 49 7.13 25.34 2.57
C ARG A 49 6.92 26.47 3.57
N GLY A 50 7.90 26.67 4.44
CA GLY A 50 7.90 27.71 5.47
C GLY A 50 7.14 27.37 6.75
N HIS A 51 6.52 26.18 6.84
CA HIS A 51 5.76 25.73 8.01
C HIS A 51 6.35 24.47 8.66
N LEU A 52 6.91 23.56 7.87
CA LEU A 52 7.60 22.35 8.35
C LEU A 52 9.12 22.54 8.27
N HIS A 53 9.86 21.85 9.14
CA HIS A 53 11.28 22.11 9.38
C HIS A 53 12.21 21.05 8.80
N SER A 54 11.67 19.90 8.38
CA SER A 54 12.46 18.80 7.77
C SER A 54 11.76 18.15 6.57
N ASP A 55 12.56 17.55 5.69
CA ASP A 55 12.05 16.76 4.56
C ASP A 55 11.21 15.57 5.04
N GLU A 56 11.60 14.94 6.15
CA GLU A 56 10.88 13.81 6.75
C GLU A 56 9.45 14.20 7.17
N GLU A 57 9.29 15.34 7.86
CA GLU A 57 7.97 15.87 8.23
C GLU A 57 7.10 16.14 7.00
N ILE A 58 7.70 16.69 5.93
CA ILE A 58 7.00 16.97 4.67
C ILE A 58 6.56 15.66 4.00
N LEU A 59 7.44 14.66 3.92
CA LEU A 59 7.14 13.37 3.31
C LEU A 59 6.08 12.60 4.13
N HIS A 60 6.12 12.70 5.47
CA HIS A 60 5.09 12.15 6.35
C HIS A 60 3.72 12.79 6.06
N GLU A 61 3.68 14.12 5.96
CA GLU A 61 2.46 14.86 5.64
C GLU A 61 1.93 14.53 4.23
N VAL A 62 2.83 14.26 3.27
CA VAL A 62 2.46 13.76 1.93
C VAL A 62 1.75 12.41 2.04
N LYS A 63 2.30 11.46 2.81
CA LYS A 63 1.69 10.13 3.01
C LYS A 63 0.31 10.25 3.66
N LYS A 64 0.16 11.08 4.69
CA LYS A 64 -1.12 11.32 5.38
C LYS A 64 -2.19 11.87 4.41
N ASN A 65 -1.80 12.85 3.60
CA ASN A 65 -2.73 13.59 2.73
C ASN A 65 -2.95 12.99 1.35
N SER A 66 -2.11 12.09 0.86
CA SER A 66 -2.19 11.60 -0.53
C SER A 66 -2.63 10.14 -0.62
N SER A 67 -2.76 9.44 0.51
CA SER A 67 -3.06 8.02 0.55
C SER A 67 -4.55 7.73 0.73
N PHE A 68 -5.07 6.92 -0.19
CA PHE A 68 -6.38 6.27 -0.09
C PHE A 68 -7.57 7.22 0.15
N GLU A 69 -7.58 8.45 -0.38
CA GLU A 69 -8.63 9.44 -0.09
C GLU A 69 -10.04 9.06 -0.60
N GLY A 70 -11.05 9.75 -0.06
CA GLY A 70 -12.43 9.72 -0.56
C GLY A 70 -13.14 8.38 -0.36
N THR A 71 -13.86 7.92 -1.39
CA THR A 71 -14.63 6.67 -1.33
C THR A 71 -13.74 5.44 -1.14
N MET A 72 -12.47 5.52 -1.56
CA MET A 72 -11.51 4.43 -1.38
C MET A 72 -11.20 4.20 0.09
N ARG A 73 -10.98 5.26 0.89
CA ARG A 73 -10.81 5.17 2.35
C ARG A 73 -12.01 4.52 3.00
N LYS A 74 -13.21 5.02 2.67
CA LYS A 74 -14.47 4.53 3.26
C LYS A 74 -14.65 3.03 3.04
N ASN A 75 -14.37 2.55 1.82
CA ASN A 75 -14.47 1.12 1.51
C ASN A 75 -13.40 0.29 2.21
N LEU A 76 -12.16 0.80 2.27
CA LEU A 76 -11.05 0.15 2.95
C LEU A 76 -11.34 -0.01 4.45
N VAL A 77 -11.68 1.09 5.13
CA VAL A 77 -12.04 1.11 6.55
C VAL A 77 -13.17 0.14 6.84
N LYS A 78 -14.26 0.19 6.07
CA LYS A 78 -15.39 -0.74 6.24
C LYS A 78 -14.95 -2.21 6.19
N MET A 79 -14.14 -2.57 5.20
CA MET A 79 -13.66 -3.95 5.06
C MET A 79 -12.73 -4.36 6.20
N LEU A 80 -11.84 -3.47 6.65
CA LEU A 80 -10.93 -3.75 7.78
C LEU A 80 -11.69 -3.87 9.11
N ASP A 81 -12.70 -3.04 9.32
CA ASP A 81 -13.57 -3.13 10.50
C ASP A 81 -14.42 -4.40 10.49
N GLU A 82 -14.94 -4.80 9.33
CA GLU A 82 -15.65 -6.07 9.18
C GLU A 82 -14.77 -7.31 9.41
N LEU A 83 -13.45 -7.17 9.27
CA LEU A 83 -12.46 -8.20 9.61
C LEU A 83 -12.05 -8.15 11.09
N GLY A 84 -12.40 -7.09 11.83
CA GLY A 84 -12.04 -6.91 13.24
C GLY A 84 -10.60 -6.46 13.46
N LEU A 85 -9.94 -5.87 12.46
CA LEU A 85 -8.54 -5.44 12.58
C LEU A 85 -8.34 -4.46 13.75
N HIS A 86 -9.28 -3.54 13.95
CA HIS A 86 -9.21 -2.54 15.02
C HIS A 86 -9.09 -3.17 16.42
N THR A 87 -9.72 -4.33 16.66
CA THR A 87 -9.61 -5.04 17.94
C THR A 87 -8.19 -5.53 18.22
N TYR A 88 -7.51 -6.09 17.20
CA TYR A 88 -6.13 -6.54 17.35
C TYR A 88 -5.14 -5.38 17.56
N LEU A 89 -5.47 -4.20 17.03
CA LEU A 89 -4.66 -2.99 17.16
C LEU A 89 -5.00 -2.14 18.38
N ASN A 90 -6.03 -2.51 19.14
CA ASN A 90 -6.56 -1.74 20.27
C ASN A 90 -6.93 -0.29 19.89
N ILE A 91 -7.61 -0.13 18.75
CA ILE A 91 -8.15 1.14 18.26
C ILE A 91 -9.67 1.02 18.05
N SER A 92 -10.37 2.15 17.91
CA SER A 92 -11.84 2.15 17.81
C SER A 92 -12.32 1.71 16.43
N SER A 93 -11.59 2.12 15.39
CA SER A 93 -11.87 1.75 14.00
C SER A 93 -10.57 1.77 13.20
N ALA A 94 -10.52 1.02 12.09
CA ALA A 94 -9.48 1.17 11.09
C ALA A 94 -9.41 2.58 10.47
N LEU A 95 -10.42 3.44 10.70
CA LEU A 95 -10.35 4.86 10.38
C LEU A 95 -9.20 5.56 11.12
N ASP A 96 -8.93 5.17 12.38
CA ASP A 96 -7.93 5.81 13.23
C ASP A 96 -6.52 5.66 12.66
N LEU A 97 -6.27 4.63 11.83
CA LEU A 97 -5.01 4.46 11.08
C LEU A 97 -4.71 5.64 10.15
N PHE A 98 -5.70 6.41 9.74
CA PHE A 98 -5.52 7.61 8.91
C PHE A 98 -5.47 8.91 9.72
N ASP A 99 -5.52 8.82 11.05
CA ASP A 99 -5.46 9.99 11.94
C ASP A 99 -4.72 9.68 13.26
N GLU A 100 -5.43 9.49 14.37
CA GLU A 100 -4.85 9.36 15.72
C GLU A 100 -3.89 8.16 15.87
N ALA A 101 -4.18 7.05 15.19
CA ALA A 101 -3.37 5.84 15.19
C ALA A 101 -2.48 5.72 13.93
N SER A 102 -2.15 6.84 13.27
CA SER A 102 -1.28 6.87 12.08
C SER A 102 0.11 6.26 12.30
N HIS A 103 0.62 6.28 13.53
CA HIS A 103 1.87 5.63 13.91
C HIS A 103 1.84 4.09 13.76
N LEU A 104 0.66 3.46 13.73
CA LEU A 104 0.52 2.00 13.56
C LEU A 104 0.55 1.54 12.09
N VAL A 105 0.39 2.46 11.14
CA VAL A 105 0.26 2.11 9.72
C VAL A 105 1.38 2.70 8.89
N HIS A 106 1.77 1.93 7.89
CA HIS A 106 2.53 2.41 6.76
C HIS A 106 1.73 2.22 5.48
N THR A 107 1.64 3.27 4.66
CA THR A 107 0.92 3.21 3.37
C THR A 107 1.93 3.30 2.24
N THR A 108 1.88 2.33 1.32
CA THR A 108 2.83 2.27 0.22
C THR A 108 2.23 1.61 -1.03
N SER A 109 3.03 1.44 -2.06
CA SER A 109 2.68 0.78 -3.32
C SER A 109 3.85 -0.08 -3.77
N VAL A 110 3.56 -1.21 -4.43
CA VAL A 110 4.63 -2.06 -4.99
C VAL A 110 5.49 -1.32 -6.02
N LEU A 111 4.92 -0.32 -6.69
CA LEU A 111 5.66 0.67 -7.45
C LEU A 111 5.54 2.01 -6.70
N THR A 112 6.60 2.38 -5.97
CA THR A 112 6.65 3.56 -5.08
C THR A 112 6.25 4.85 -5.80
N TYR A 113 6.67 4.99 -7.06
CA TYR A 113 6.42 6.16 -7.89
C TYR A 113 5.21 6.01 -8.82
N PRO A 114 4.51 7.10 -9.16
CA PRO A 114 3.47 7.11 -10.18
C PRO A 114 3.91 6.49 -11.50
N VAL A 115 3.23 5.42 -11.90
CA VAL A 115 3.42 4.74 -13.18
C VAL A 115 2.21 4.95 -14.07
N PHE A 116 2.46 5.33 -15.32
CA PHE A 116 1.44 5.51 -16.34
C PHE A 116 1.68 4.54 -17.50
N TYR A 117 0.58 4.01 -18.02
CA TYR A 117 0.55 3.26 -19.27
C TYR A 117 -0.28 4.04 -20.29
N ASN A 118 0.34 4.44 -21.39
CA ASN A 118 -0.30 5.21 -22.47
C ASN A 118 -1.05 6.45 -21.95
N GLY A 119 -0.39 7.20 -21.05
CA GLY A 119 -0.93 8.43 -20.44
C GLY A 119 -2.04 8.23 -19.38
N LYS A 120 -2.35 6.98 -19.00
CA LYS A 120 -3.36 6.65 -17.97
C LYS A 120 -2.71 5.96 -16.78
N ASN A 121 -3.33 6.06 -15.60
CA ASN A 121 -2.86 5.35 -14.41
C ASN A 121 -2.65 3.86 -14.72
N TYR A 122 -1.47 3.34 -14.37
CA TYR A 122 -1.17 1.94 -14.55
C TYR A 122 -1.96 1.06 -13.58
N SER A 123 -2.57 -0.02 -14.09
CA SER A 123 -3.48 -0.91 -13.35
C SER A 123 -2.82 -2.18 -12.80
N GLY A 124 -1.50 -2.35 -12.98
CA GLY A 124 -0.79 -3.58 -12.61
C GLY A 124 -0.94 -4.74 -13.61
N THR A 125 -1.64 -4.55 -14.74
CA THR A 125 -1.93 -5.63 -15.71
C THR A 125 -1.16 -5.53 -17.02
N THR A 126 -1.19 -4.36 -17.67
CA THR A 126 -0.68 -4.18 -19.04
C THR A 126 0.27 -2.98 -19.09
N PRO A 127 1.56 -3.20 -19.37
CA PRO A 127 2.24 -4.50 -19.45
C PRO A 127 2.25 -5.23 -18.09
N ASN A 128 2.58 -6.52 -18.05
CA ASN A 128 2.54 -7.29 -16.80
C ASN A 128 3.56 -6.78 -15.78
N ILE A 129 3.14 -6.58 -14.54
CA ILE A 129 3.93 -5.91 -13.50
C ILE A 129 5.23 -6.64 -13.12
N ILE A 130 5.23 -7.98 -13.12
CA ILE A 130 6.41 -8.79 -12.75
C ILE A 130 7.27 -9.13 -13.97
N LYS A 131 6.65 -9.36 -15.15
CA LYS A 131 7.38 -9.74 -16.38
C LYS A 131 7.99 -8.54 -17.13
N THR A 132 7.82 -7.33 -16.62
CA THR A 132 8.39 -6.13 -17.23
C THR A 132 9.61 -5.71 -16.42
N GLU A 133 10.80 -5.87 -17.00
CA GLU A 133 12.07 -5.62 -16.30
C GLU A 133 12.14 -4.24 -15.65
N LEU A 134 11.69 -3.17 -16.32
CA LEU A 134 11.63 -1.82 -15.75
C LEU A 134 10.81 -1.78 -14.45
N LEU A 135 9.61 -2.36 -14.46
CA LEU A 135 8.70 -2.38 -13.31
C LEU A 135 9.22 -3.30 -12.21
N LYS A 136 9.76 -4.46 -12.59
CA LYS A 136 10.36 -5.42 -11.67
C LYS A 136 11.55 -4.80 -10.93
N LYS A 137 12.45 -4.13 -11.66
CA LYS A 137 13.57 -3.38 -11.09
C LYS A 137 13.08 -2.35 -10.06
N ASN A 138 12.08 -1.54 -10.43
CA ASN A 138 11.48 -0.55 -9.53
C ASN A 138 10.85 -1.18 -8.26
N ILE A 139 10.23 -2.36 -8.38
CA ILE A 139 9.73 -3.12 -7.21
C ILE A 139 10.88 -3.54 -6.29
N MET A 140 11.97 -4.08 -6.86
CA MET A 140 13.10 -4.58 -6.08
C MET A 140 13.88 -3.44 -5.39
N GLU A 141 14.11 -2.33 -6.11
CA GLU A 141 14.88 -1.19 -5.60
C GLU A 141 14.05 -0.30 -4.67
N GLY A 142 12.73 -0.22 -4.88
CA GLY A 142 11.81 0.56 -4.05
C GLY A 142 11.16 -0.30 -2.96
N PHE A 143 10.03 -0.91 -3.29
CA PHE A 143 9.18 -1.59 -2.31
C PHE A 143 9.88 -2.73 -1.54
N ALA A 144 10.72 -3.54 -2.19
CA ALA A 144 11.39 -4.64 -1.50
C ALA A 144 12.47 -4.15 -0.51
N ALA A 145 13.17 -3.06 -0.83
CA ALA A 145 14.07 -2.40 0.11
C ALA A 145 13.30 -1.75 1.27
N GLU A 146 12.20 -1.04 0.95
CA GLU A 146 11.31 -0.37 1.91
C GLU A 146 10.67 -1.36 2.90
N ILE A 147 10.11 -2.47 2.43
CA ILE A 147 9.44 -3.44 3.31
C ILE A 147 10.43 -4.17 4.22
N GLY A 148 11.69 -4.29 3.80
CA GLY A 148 12.76 -4.94 4.57
C GLY A 148 13.18 -4.15 5.81
N THR A 149 12.85 -2.85 5.91
CA THR A 149 13.16 -2.03 7.10
C THR A 149 12.07 -2.09 8.17
N ILE A 150 10.88 -2.63 7.84
CA ILE A 150 9.75 -2.72 8.76
C ILE A 150 9.76 -4.09 9.40
N GLU A 151 9.85 -4.14 10.74
CA GLU A 151 9.96 -5.40 11.46
C GLU A 151 8.61 -6.15 11.46
N ARG A 152 8.55 -7.19 10.62
CA ARG A 152 7.48 -8.20 10.58
C ARG A 152 6.04 -7.64 10.50
N PRO A 153 5.71 -6.64 9.68
CA PRO A 153 4.38 -6.06 9.66
C PRO A 153 3.32 -7.02 9.09
N LEU A 154 2.06 -6.83 9.47
CA LEU A 154 0.92 -7.39 8.73
C LEU A 154 0.76 -6.62 7.41
N ILE A 155 0.91 -7.30 6.28
CA ILE A 155 0.85 -6.71 4.94
C ILE A 155 -0.54 -6.94 4.34
N ILE A 156 -1.24 -5.86 4.00
CA ILE A 156 -2.58 -5.87 3.40
C ILE A 156 -2.49 -5.48 1.92
N PRO A 157 -2.47 -6.47 1.00
CA PRO A 157 -2.45 -6.20 -0.44
C PRO A 157 -3.81 -5.71 -0.95
N LEU A 158 -3.84 -4.58 -1.64
CA LEU A 158 -5.06 -4.07 -2.24
C LEU A 158 -5.27 -4.69 -3.64
N GLY A 159 -5.87 -5.87 -3.66
CA GLY A 159 -6.29 -6.56 -4.88
C GLY A 159 -5.24 -7.50 -5.50
N VAL A 160 -5.70 -8.27 -6.49
CA VAL A 160 -5.00 -9.46 -7.00
C VAL A 160 -3.65 -9.19 -7.64
N ASN A 161 -3.43 -8.02 -8.24
CA ASN A 161 -2.14 -7.69 -8.86
C ASN A 161 -1.07 -7.41 -7.80
N VAL A 162 -1.45 -6.74 -6.71
CA VAL A 162 -0.57 -6.53 -5.56
C VAL A 162 -0.23 -7.87 -4.91
N SER A 163 -1.25 -8.72 -4.66
CA SER A 163 -1.02 -10.06 -4.08
C SER A 163 -0.06 -10.91 -4.92
N LYS A 164 -0.10 -10.81 -6.25
CA LYS A 164 0.86 -11.52 -7.14
C LYS A 164 2.29 -11.05 -6.92
N VAL A 165 2.51 -9.74 -6.75
CA VAL A 165 3.85 -9.19 -6.48
C VAL A 165 4.34 -9.62 -5.11
N LEU A 166 3.50 -9.50 -4.07
CA LEU A 166 3.90 -9.93 -2.73
C LEU A 166 4.21 -11.43 -2.67
N ASN A 167 3.41 -12.27 -3.32
CA ASN A 167 3.70 -13.70 -3.42
C ASN A 167 5.00 -13.99 -4.20
N TYR A 168 5.33 -13.17 -5.21
CA TYR A 168 6.61 -13.28 -5.90
C TYR A 168 7.77 -12.95 -4.95
N LEU A 169 7.68 -11.84 -4.21
CA LEU A 169 8.69 -11.45 -3.22
C LEU A 169 8.84 -12.46 -2.08
N ALA A 170 7.74 -13.03 -1.61
CA ALA A 170 7.75 -14.07 -0.58
C ALA A 170 8.47 -15.35 -1.04
N ARG A 171 8.28 -15.77 -2.30
CA ARG A 171 9.00 -16.90 -2.91
C ARG A 171 10.49 -16.65 -3.14
N GLN A 172 10.93 -15.41 -2.95
CA GLN A 172 12.31 -14.99 -3.10
C GLN A 172 12.88 -14.57 -1.73
N ASP A 173 12.19 -14.94 -0.63
CA ASP A 173 12.57 -14.70 0.76
C ASP A 173 12.74 -13.22 1.16
N TYR A 174 12.15 -12.28 0.40
CA TYR A 174 12.15 -10.85 0.76
C TYR A 174 11.10 -10.50 1.83
N LEU A 175 10.07 -11.33 2.01
CA LEU A 175 9.03 -11.12 3.02
C LEU A 175 8.39 -12.46 3.44
N ASP A 176 7.92 -12.56 4.67
CA ASP A 176 7.24 -13.76 5.16
C ASP A 176 5.83 -13.87 4.56
N ALA A 177 5.53 -14.97 3.88
CA ALA A 177 4.21 -15.25 3.32
C ALA A 177 3.10 -15.28 4.39
N ASN A 178 3.44 -15.64 5.63
CA ASN A 178 2.50 -15.66 6.76
C ASN A 178 2.06 -14.26 7.21
N ASN A 179 2.78 -13.23 6.80
CA ASN A 179 2.46 -11.84 7.11
C ASN A 179 1.51 -11.21 6.08
N ILE A 180 1.13 -11.92 5.01
CA ILE A 180 0.30 -11.35 3.94
C ILE A 180 -1.18 -11.71 4.13
N LEU A 181 -2.04 -10.70 4.22
CA LEU A 181 -3.49 -10.86 4.26
C LEU A 181 -4.06 -11.11 2.84
N LEU A 182 -3.89 -12.33 2.32
CA LEU A 182 -4.34 -12.71 0.99
C LEU A 182 -5.87 -12.71 0.86
N GLY A 183 -6.36 -12.38 -0.34
CA GLY A 183 -7.80 -12.37 -0.65
C GLY A 183 -8.48 -11.00 -0.48
N PHE A 184 -7.76 -9.99 0.02
CA PHE A 184 -8.30 -8.64 0.19
C PHE A 184 -8.55 -7.97 -1.18
N PRO A 185 -9.78 -7.54 -1.50
CA PRO A 185 -10.10 -6.95 -2.80
C PRO A 185 -9.66 -5.49 -2.90
N HIS A 186 -9.47 -5.00 -4.13
CA HIS A 186 -9.15 -3.59 -4.34
C HIS A 186 -10.32 -2.69 -3.85
N PRO A 187 -10.07 -1.66 -3.02
CA PRO A 187 -11.11 -0.85 -2.38
C PRO A 187 -11.76 0.21 -3.27
N SER A 188 -11.26 0.41 -4.50
CA SER A 188 -11.81 1.41 -5.43
C SER A 188 -13.31 1.22 -5.69
N GLY A 189 -14.03 2.35 -5.84
CA GLY A 189 -15.44 2.35 -6.20
C GLY A 189 -15.74 1.67 -7.54
N GLY A 190 -14.81 1.72 -8.50
CA GLY A 190 -14.93 1.07 -9.81
C GLY A 190 -14.85 -0.46 -9.77
N ASN A 191 -14.46 -1.08 -8.66
CA ASN A 191 -14.48 -2.53 -8.52
C ASN A 191 -15.88 -3.02 -8.13
N GLY A 192 -16.75 -3.22 -9.14
CA GLY A 192 -18.12 -3.73 -8.94
C GLY A 192 -18.19 -5.12 -8.28
N HIS A 193 -17.12 -5.91 -8.36
CA HIS A 193 -17.04 -7.25 -7.75
C HIS A 193 -16.50 -7.25 -6.32
N ARG A 194 -16.09 -6.09 -5.77
CA ARG A 194 -15.45 -5.97 -4.45
C ARG A 194 -16.24 -6.68 -3.35
N HIS A 195 -17.55 -6.47 -3.29
CA HIS A 195 -18.40 -7.06 -2.25
C HIS A 195 -18.42 -8.60 -2.31
N LYS A 196 -18.56 -9.16 -3.52
CA LYS A 196 -18.53 -10.62 -3.72
C LYS A 196 -17.15 -11.21 -3.39
N GLN A 197 -16.07 -10.55 -3.82
CA GLN A 197 -14.70 -10.95 -3.52
C GLN A 197 -14.41 -10.91 -2.02
N PHE A 198 -14.80 -9.82 -1.35
CA PHE A 198 -14.64 -9.67 0.09
C PHE A 198 -15.39 -10.77 0.84
N ALA A 199 -16.67 -10.97 0.53
CA ALA A 199 -17.50 -11.99 1.19
C ALA A 199 -16.93 -13.41 1.01
N ALA A 200 -16.46 -13.75 -0.20
CA ALA A 200 -15.88 -15.06 -0.49
C ALA A 200 -14.58 -15.34 0.31
N ASN A 201 -13.80 -14.31 0.61
CA ASN A 201 -12.49 -14.45 1.29
C ASN A 201 -12.53 -14.06 2.77
N LYS A 202 -13.67 -13.58 3.30
CA LYS A 202 -13.76 -12.96 4.64
C LYS A 202 -13.30 -13.88 5.76
N GLU A 203 -13.81 -15.11 5.79
CA GLU A 203 -13.47 -16.07 6.85
C GLU A 203 -12.00 -16.49 6.78
N GLN A 204 -11.45 -16.67 5.57
CA GLN A 204 -10.03 -16.94 5.38
C GLN A 204 -9.17 -15.79 5.90
N MET A 205 -9.51 -14.55 5.57
CA MET A 205 -8.80 -13.37 6.05
C MET A 205 -8.85 -13.25 7.59
N LYS A 206 -10.00 -13.54 8.21
CA LYS A 206 -10.10 -13.56 9.69
C LYS A 206 -9.18 -14.59 10.34
N MET A 207 -9.10 -15.80 9.78
CA MET A 207 -8.16 -16.83 10.26
C MET A 207 -6.70 -16.39 10.11
N MET A 208 -6.35 -15.73 9.00
CA MET A 208 -5.01 -15.18 8.80
C MET A 208 -4.66 -14.11 9.85
N LEU A 209 -5.59 -13.18 10.14
CA LEU A 209 -5.39 -12.17 11.19
C LEU A 209 -5.18 -12.82 12.56
N GLN A 210 -6.02 -13.78 12.92
CA GLN A 210 -5.89 -14.50 14.19
C GLN A 210 -4.54 -15.21 14.29
N HIS A 211 -4.12 -15.88 13.21
CA HIS A 211 -2.83 -16.57 13.18
C HIS A 211 -1.66 -15.59 13.34
N TYR A 212 -1.69 -14.46 12.63
CA TYR A 212 -0.66 -13.43 12.71
C TYR A 212 -0.54 -12.86 14.14
N PHE A 213 -1.64 -12.39 14.72
CA PHE A 213 -1.62 -11.73 16.04
C PHE A 213 -1.44 -12.72 17.21
N SER A 214 -1.80 -14.00 17.07
CA SER A 214 -1.50 -15.01 18.10
C SER A 214 0.00 -15.28 18.23
N LYS A 215 0.75 -15.20 17.12
CA LYS A 215 2.21 -15.33 17.15
C LYS A 215 2.87 -14.12 17.79
N GLU A 216 2.42 -12.90 17.53
CA GLU A 216 2.97 -11.70 18.21
C GLU A 216 2.84 -11.80 19.74
N MET A 217 1.69 -12.25 20.26
CA MET A 217 1.47 -12.38 21.70
C MET A 217 2.33 -13.46 22.39
N THR A 218 2.96 -14.37 21.64
CA THR A 218 3.83 -15.41 22.20
C THR A 218 5.32 -15.04 22.17
N MET A 219 5.68 -13.91 21.54
CA MET A 219 7.06 -13.43 21.42
C MET A 219 7.33 -12.13 22.19
N GLY A 220 6.31 -11.53 22.80
CA GLY A 220 6.42 -10.42 23.75
C GLY A 220 6.39 -10.92 25.19
#